data_AF-A0A6B3MDK2-F1
#
_entry.id   AF-A0A6B3MDK2-F1
#
_cell.length_a   1.000
_cell.length_b   1.000
_cell.length_c   1.000
_cell.angle_alpha   90.00
_cell.angle_beta   90.00
_cell.angle_gamma   90.00
#
_symmetry.space_group_name_H-M   'P 1'
#
loop_
_entity.id
_entity.type
_entity.pdbx_description
1 polymer ?
#
loop_
_entity_poly.entity_id
_entity_poly.type
_entity_poly.pdbx_seq_one_letter_code
_entity_poly.pdbx_strand_id
1 'polypeptide(L)'
;MLSYLNELNRAVIGDNFEVESQSDNRFTSTTVHQDAKVIAWEYLQSNYRPTPSKRFDVLAALEGDDAQVRLKYLEERLRLIQTIGPALDQIRFALDPLAEYLAGLHLVELYGKNQGPWRKFLERAKVMPGVPISIQGFLLAVLDCTLVKGEEFGVPSFVVKELEKRTGTVP
;
A
#
# COMPACT_ATOMS: atom_id res chain seq x y z
N MET A 1 8.99 -7.16 -1.95
CA MET A 1 7.60 -7.67 -1.78
C MET A 1 6.80 -7.77 -3.08
N LEU A 2 7.04 -6.99 -4.14
CA LEU A 2 6.26 -7.13 -5.39
C LEU A 2 6.37 -8.53 -6.04
N SER A 3 7.49 -9.23 -5.86
CA SER A 3 7.65 -10.63 -6.27
C SER A 3 6.62 -11.56 -5.59
N TYR A 4 6.29 -11.31 -4.33
CA TYR A 4 5.27 -12.05 -3.60
C TYR A 4 3.86 -11.81 -4.18
N LEU A 5 3.50 -10.56 -4.51
CA LEU A 5 2.23 -10.29 -5.19
C LEU A 5 2.17 -10.98 -6.57
N ASN A 6 3.27 -10.97 -7.32
CA ASN A 6 3.37 -11.70 -8.58
C ASN A 6 3.15 -13.21 -8.41
N GLU A 7 3.75 -13.80 -7.39
CA GLU A 7 3.59 -15.23 -7.08
C GLU A 7 2.16 -15.57 -6.67
N LEU A 8 1.53 -14.75 -5.82
CA LEU A 8 0.11 -14.91 -5.47
C LEU A 8 -0.78 -14.80 -6.71
N ASN A 9 -0.56 -13.78 -7.53
CA ASN A 9 -1.35 -13.57 -8.76
C ASN A 9 -1.17 -14.75 -9.72
N ARG A 10 0.07 -15.23 -9.89
CA ARG A 10 0.37 -16.40 -10.74
C ARG A 10 -0.25 -17.68 -10.20
N ALA A 11 -0.24 -17.92 -8.90
CA ALA A 11 -0.83 -19.11 -8.29
C ALA A 11 -2.34 -19.19 -8.56
N VAL A 12 -3.05 -18.07 -8.39
CA VAL A 12 -4.48 -17.98 -8.70
C VAL A 12 -4.76 -18.19 -10.20
N ILE A 13 -3.88 -17.69 -11.08
CA ILE A 13 -4.03 -17.86 -12.54
C ILE A 13 -3.70 -19.31 -12.97
N GLY A 14 -2.75 -19.96 -12.31
CA GLY A 14 -2.27 -21.31 -12.64
C GLY A 14 -3.12 -22.46 -12.07
N ASP A 15 -3.85 -22.23 -10.98
CA ASP A 15 -4.69 -23.25 -10.31
C ASP A 15 -6.06 -23.49 -10.97
N ASN A 16 -6.37 -22.85 -12.10
CA ASN A 16 -7.61 -23.09 -12.85
C ASN A 16 -7.58 -24.43 -13.61
N PHE A 17 -7.66 -25.54 -12.88
CA PHE A 17 -8.20 -26.81 -13.38
C PHE A 17 -9.73 -26.70 -13.34
N GLU A 18 -10.34 -26.53 -14.52
CA GLU A 18 -11.77 -26.70 -14.85
C GLU A 18 -12.84 -26.15 -13.87
N VAL A 19 -13.34 -24.92 -14.08
CA VAL A 19 -14.78 -24.62 -13.90
C VAL A 19 -15.22 -23.57 -14.93
N GLU A 20 -16.24 -23.93 -15.70
CA GLU A 20 -16.87 -23.12 -16.73
C GLU A 20 -17.66 -21.91 -16.16
N SER A 21 -17.68 -20.85 -16.97
CA SER A 21 -18.72 -19.81 -17.09
C SER A 21 -18.71 -18.60 -16.14
N GLN A 22 -18.50 -17.45 -16.80
CA GLN A 22 -18.84 -16.05 -16.48
C GLN A 22 -17.79 -15.21 -15.72
N SER A 23 -17.08 -14.37 -16.50
CA SER A 23 -16.11 -13.34 -16.13
C SER A 23 -14.81 -13.84 -15.52
N ASP A 24 -13.90 -14.29 -16.38
CA ASP A 24 -12.49 -14.48 -16.04
C ASP A 24 -11.87 -13.09 -15.77
N ASN A 25 -12.15 -12.50 -14.61
CA ASN A 25 -11.62 -11.21 -14.16
C ASN A 25 -10.14 -11.40 -13.77
N ARG A 26 -9.32 -11.73 -14.76
CA ARG A 26 -7.87 -11.86 -14.63
C ARG A 26 -7.27 -10.48 -14.77
N PHE A 27 -6.60 -10.01 -13.73
CA PHE A 27 -5.90 -8.74 -13.75
C PHE A 27 -4.41 -8.95 -13.98
N THR A 28 -3.81 -8.04 -14.75
CA THR A 28 -2.36 -8.04 -14.96
C THR A 28 -1.66 -7.77 -13.63
N SER A 29 -0.44 -8.28 -13.45
CA SER A 29 0.38 -7.97 -12.28
C SER A 29 0.54 -6.48 -12.05
N THR A 30 0.62 -5.68 -13.12
CA THR A 30 0.70 -4.22 -13.04
C THR A 30 -0.54 -3.63 -12.38
N THR A 31 -1.74 -4.05 -12.81
CA THR A 31 -3.01 -3.61 -12.22
C THR A 31 -3.10 -4.01 -10.75
N VAL A 32 -2.80 -5.28 -10.42
CA VAL A 32 -2.81 -5.78 -9.04
C VAL A 32 -1.86 -4.99 -8.14
N HIS A 33 -0.63 -4.72 -8.62
CA HIS A 33 0.34 -3.94 -7.87
C HIS A 33 -0.14 -2.50 -7.65
N GLN A 34 -0.72 -1.88 -8.67
CA GLN A 34 -1.19 -0.50 -8.58
C GLN A 34 -2.34 -0.38 -7.58
N ASP A 35 -3.36 -1.24 -7.71
CA ASP A 35 -4.50 -1.23 -6.81
C ASP A 35 -4.07 -1.52 -5.37
N ALA A 36 -3.21 -2.53 -5.15
CA ALA A 36 -2.74 -2.87 -3.81
C ALA A 36 -1.96 -1.71 -3.15
N LYS A 37 -1.15 -0.97 -3.93
CA LYS A 37 -0.45 0.25 -3.46
C LYS A 37 -1.42 1.37 -3.08
N VAL A 38 -2.44 1.62 -3.91
CA VAL A 38 -3.46 2.66 -3.65
C VAL A 38 -4.25 2.33 -2.39
N ILE A 39 -4.76 1.10 -2.27
CA ILE A 39 -5.53 0.67 -1.10
C ILE A 39 -4.66 0.71 0.17
N ALA A 40 -3.39 0.33 0.07
CA ALA A 40 -2.45 0.43 1.18
C ALA A 40 -2.24 1.87 1.65
N TRP A 41 -2.16 2.82 0.72
CA TRP A 41 -2.07 4.23 1.08
C TRP A 41 -3.36 4.74 1.74
N GLU A 42 -4.54 4.40 1.22
CA GLU A 42 -5.83 4.71 1.87
C GLU A 42 -5.87 4.17 3.32
N TYR A 43 -5.39 2.94 3.53
CA TYR A 43 -5.30 2.27 4.83
C TYR A 43 -4.39 2.96 5.86
N LEU A 44 -3.46 3.80 5.42
CA LEU A 44 -2.43 4.43 6.25
C LEU A 44 -2.51 5.96 6.30
N GLN A 45 -3.05 6.62 5.27
CA GLN A 45 -2.87 8.06 5.08
C GLN A 45 -3.52 8.95 6.15
N SER A 46 -4.48 8.42 6.91
CA SER A 46 -5.23 9.18 7.93
C SER A 46 -4.37 9.48 9.16
N ASN A 47 -3.55 8.54 9.60
CA ASN A 47 -2.79 8.63 10.85
C ASN A 47 -1.41 7.94 10.80
N TYR A 48 -1.00 7.47 9.63
CA TYR A 48 0.24 6.72 9.39
C TYR A 48 0.30 5.39 10.15
N ARG A 49 -0.86 4.83 10.47
CA ARG A 49 -1.03 3.54 11.12
C ARG A 49 -1.99 2.65 10.33
N PRO A 50 -1.78 1.33 10.34
CA PRO A 50 -2.73 0.36 9.81
C PRO A 50 -4.10 0.53 10.48
N THR A 51 -5.05 1.17 9.80
CA THR A 51 -6.39 1.40 10.34
C THR A 51 -7.46 1.13 9.30
N PRO A 52 -8.52 0.36 9.63
CA PRO A 52 -9.57 0.03 8.68
C PRO A 52 -10.09 1.26 7.95
N SER A 53 -10.12 1.19 6.62
CA SER A 53 -10.59 2.26 5.75
C SER A 53 -12.01 2.01 5.30
N LYS A 54 -12.79 3.06 5.06
CA LYS A 54 -14.14 2.88 4.54
C LYS A 54 -14.06 2.33 3.12
N ARG A 55 -14.84 1.29 2.84
CA ARG A 55 -14.93 0.65 1.52
C ARG A 55 -15.27 1.65 0.42
N PHE A 56 -16.12 2.63 0.71
CA PHE A 56 -16.46 3.70 -0.22
C PHE A 56 -15.23 4.53 -0.63
N ASP A 57 -14.42 4.96 0.34
CA ASP A 57 -13.22 5.77 0.09
C ASP A 57 -12.20 4.98 -0.73
N VAL A 58 -12.04 3.69 -0.43
CA VAL A 58 -11.16 2.77 -1.18
C VAL A 58 -11.63 2.61 -2.63
N LEU A 59 -12.94 2.41 -2.85
CA LEU A 59 -13.50 2.30 -4.20
C LEU A 59 -13.33 3.60 -5.00
N ALA A 60 -13.51 4.75 -4.34
CA ALA A 60 -13.28 6.05 -4.96
C ALA A 60 -11.81 6.24 -5.35
N ALA A 61 -10.86 5.82 -4.51
CA ALA A 61 -9.43 5.93 -4.76
C ALA A 61 -8.92 5.00 -5.87
N LEU A 62 -9.55 3.83 -6.05
CA LEU A 62 -9.20 2.90 -7.13
C LEU A 62 -9.54 3.45 -8.52
N GLU A 63 -10.55 4.32 -8.61
CA GLU A 63 -11.07 4.90 -9.86
C GLU A 63 -11.54 3.84 -10.90
N GLY A 64 -12.29 4.29 -11.92
CA GLY A 64 -12.76 3.44 -13.01
C GLY A 64 -13.98 2.57 -12.70
N ASP A 65 -14.68 2.16 -13.76
CA ASP A 65 -15.98 1.47 -13.66
C ASP A 65 -15.88 0.04 -13.09
N ASP A 66 -14.70 -0.57 -13.17
CA ASP A 66 -14.41 -1.92 -12.69
C ASP A 66 -13.78 -1.95 -11.28
N ALA A 67 -13.69 -0.82 -10.57
CA ALA A 67 -13.09 -0.74 -9.22
C ALA A 67 -13.65 -1.78 -8.24
N GLN A 68 -14.97 -2.03 -8.30
CA GLN A 68 -15.63 -3.04 -7.46
C GLN A 68 -15.17 -4.47 -7.77
N VAL A 69 -14.92 -4.76 -9.05
CA VAL A 69 -14.43 -6.07 -9.51
C VAL A 69 -12.98 -6.26 -9.07
N ARG A 70 -12.13 -5.23 -9.24
CA ARG A 70 -10.73 -5.26 -8.81
C ARG A 70 -10.59 -5.44 -7.31
N LEU A 71 -11.39 -4.72 -6.54
CA LEU A 71 -11.43 -4.84 -5.08
C LEU A 71 -11.84 -6.25 -4.65
N LYS A 72 -12.89 -6.81 -5.27
CA LYS A 72 -13.35 -8.18 -5.00
C LYS A 72 -12.28 -9.22 -5.34
N TYR A 73 -11.50 -9.00 -6.40
CA TYR A 73 -10.38 -9.87 -6.76
C TYR A 73 -9.29 -9.88 -5.69
N LEU A 74 -8.88 -8.69 -5.20
CA LEU A 74 -7.89 -8.56 -4.13
C LEU A 74 -8.33 -9.20 -2.81
N GLU A 75 -9.63 -9.16 -2.53
CA GLU A 75 -10.26 -9.75 -1.36
C GLU A 75 -10.41 -11.27 -1.46
N GLU A 76 -11.12 -11.76 -2.49
CA GLU A 76 -11.53 -13.17 -2.56
C GLU A 76 -10.46 -14.08 -3.16
N ARG A 77 -9.72 -13.58 -4.16
CA ARG A 77 -8.73 -14.38 -4.88
C ARG A 77 -7.34 -14.26 -4.25
N LEU A 78 -6.88 -13.03 -4.01
CA LEU A 78 -5.54 -12.80 -3.48
C LEU A 78 -5.49 -12.77 -1.94
N ARG A 79 -6.64 -12.62 -1.27
CA ARG A 79 -6.76 -12.57 0.19
C ARG A 79 -5.84 -11.53 0.84
N LEU A 80 -5.56 -10.44 0.12
CA LEU A 80 -4.71 -9.36 0.61
C LEU A 80 -5.46 -8.44 1.57
N ILE A 81 -6.76 -8.33 1.36
CA ILE A 81 -7.66 -7.48 2.13
C ILE A 81 -8.88 -8.27 2.61
N GLN A 82 -9.56 -7.72 3.62
CA GLN A 82 -10.79 -8.26 4.17
C GLN A 82 -11.78 -7.13 4.40
N THR A 83 -13.03 -7.35 4.00
CA THR A 83 -14.16 -6.53 4.43
C THR A 83 -14.56 -6.90 5.86
N ILE A 84 -14.65 -5.90 6.73
CA ILE A 84 -14.97 -6.05 8.15
C ILE A 84 -16.04 -5.04 8.58
N GLY A 85 -16.43 -5.12 9.86
CA GLY A 85 -17.41 -4.24 10.47
C GLY A 85 -18.84 -4.80 10.37
N PRO A 86 -19.75 -4.40 11.27
CA PRO A 86 -21.13 -4.93 11.27
C PRO A 86 -21.90 -4.65 9.97
N ALA A 87 -21.58 -3.55 9.29
CA ALA A 87 -22.18 -3.15 8.03
C ALA A 87 -21.40 -3.61 6.79
N LEU A 88 -20.28 -4.35 6.97
CA LEU A 88 -19.38 -4.77 5.89
C LEU A 88 -18.91 -3.59 5.03
N ASP A 89 -18.63 -2.46 5.68
CA ASP A 89 -18.34 -1.16 5.08
C ASP A 89 -16.89 -0.70 5.29
N GLN A 90 -16.07 -1.53 5.94
CA GLN A 90 -14.66 -1.24 6.21
C GLN A 90 -13.76 -2.31 5.60
N ILE A 91 -12.56 -1.90 5.20
CA ILE A 91 -11.55 -2.76 4.60
C ILE A 91 -10.28 -2.67 5.45
N ARG A 92 -9.67 -3.82 5.73
CA ARG A 92 -8.32 -3.91 6.28
C ARG A 92 -7.43 -4.80 5.45
N PHE A 93 -6.12 -4.60 5.56
CA PHE A 93 -5.16 -5.57 5.06
C PHE A 93 -5.09 -6.80 5.96
N ALA A 94 -4.78 -7.95 5.36
CA ALA A 94 -4.53 -9.18 6.10
C ALA A 94 -3.22 -9.12 6.90
N LEU A 95 -2.23 -8.36 6.40
CA LEU A 95 -0.91 -8.19 7.00
C LEU A 95 -0.53 -6.71 7.00
N ASP A 96 -0.44 -6.12 8.20
CA ASP A 96 -0.08 -4.71 8.36
C ASP A 96 1.31 -4.36 7.77
N PRO A 97 2.38 -5.15 7.97
CA PRO A 97 3.69 -4.83 7.38
C PRO A 97 3.69 -4.82 5.83
N LEU A 98 2.84 -5.64 5.22
CA LEU A 98 2.67 -5.64 3.76
C LEU A 98 2.00 -4.35 3.30
N ALA A 99 0.97 -3.90 4.01
CA ALA A 99 0.30 -2.63 3.73
C ALA A 99 1.28 -1.46 3.88
N GLU A 100 2.06 -1.42 4.97
CA GLU A 100 3.07 -0.39 5.20
C GLU A 100 4.09 -0.29 4.07
N TYR A 101 4.59 -1.42 3.59
CA TYR A 101 5.52 -1.45 2.46
C TYR A 101 4.89 -1.05 1.13
N LEU A 102 3.67 -1.51 0.84
CA LEU A 102 2.96 -1.13 -0.38
C LEU A 102 2.63 0.38 -0.39
N ALA A 103 2.22 0.94 0.74
CA ALA A 103 2.05 2.37 0.88
C ALA A 103 3.39 3.12 0.75
N GLY A 104 4.49 2.59 1.30
CA GLY A 104 5.82 3.16 1.12
C GLY A 104 6.25 3.22 -0.34
N LEU A 105 6.04 2.14 -1.11
CA LEU A 105 6.25 2.13 -2.55
C LEU A 105 5.36 3.16 -3.26
N HIS A 106 4.08 3.23 -2.89
CA HIS A 106 3.15 4.22 -3.44
C HIS A 106 3.67 5.64 -3.26
N LEU A 107 4.17 5.99 -2.06
CA LEU A 107 4.73 7.32 -1.79
C LEU A 107 5.99 7.60 -2.60
N VAL A 108 6.89 6.62 -2.74
CA VAL A 108 8.12 6.77 -3.55
C VAL A 108 7.78 7.10 -5.00
N GLU A 109 6.83 6.37 -5.58
CA GLU A 109 6.38 6.58 -6.95
C GLU A 109 5.61 7.91 -7.11
N LEU A 110 4.68 8.20 -6.19
CA LEU A 110 3.81 9.37 -6.24
C LEU A 110 4.58 10.67 -6.03
N TYR A 111 5.50 10.70 -5.06
CA TYR A 111 6.24 11.91 -4.72
C TYR A 111 7.51 12.04 -5.57
N GLY A 112 8.24 10.95 -5.80
CA GLY A 112 9.47 10.93 -6.59
C GLY A 112 10.42 12.08 -6.23
N LYS A 113 10.86 12.83 -7.25
CA LYS A 113 11.72 14.03 -7.09
C LYS A 113 11.06 15.26 -6.47
N ASN A 114 9.74 15.26 -6.29
CA ASN A 114 9.02 16.42 -5.79
C ASN A 114 9.22 16.58 -4.28
N GLN A 115 10.02 17.57 -3.90
CA GLN A 115 10.33 17.81 -2.48
C GLN A 115 9.12 18.27 -1.66
N GLY A 116 8.12 18.90 -2.26
CA GLY A 116 6.98 19.49 -1.54
C GLY A 116 6.16 18.45 -0.76
N PRO A 117 5.62 17.42 -1.43
CA PRO A 117 4.92 16.32 -0.78
C PRO A 117 5.78 15.59 0.26
N TRP A 118 7.06 15.34 -0.03
CA TRP A 118 7.99 14.75 0.94
C TRP A 118 8.12 15.56 2.22
N ARG A 119 8.28 16.89 2.11
CA ARG A 119 8.34 17.78 3.28
C ARG A 119 7.05 17.73 4.07
N LYS A 120 5.88 17.79 3.42
CA LYS A 120 4.58 17.68 4.10
C LYS A 120 4.43 16.35 4.82
N PHE A 121 4.82 15.24 4.17
CA PHE A 121 4.81 13.91 4.75
C PHE A 121 5.67 13.84 6.02
N LEU A 122 6.92 14.31 5.92
CA LEU A 122 7.88 14.30 7.03
C LEU A 122 7.44 15.24 8.17
N GLU A 123 6.94 16.44 7.89
CA GLU A 123 6.43 17.34 8.94
C GLU A 123 5.23 16.74 9.66
N ARG A 124 4.27 16.16 8.91
CA ARG A 124 3.12 15.49 9.51
C ARG A 124 3.56 14.34 10.41
N ALA A 125 4.55 13.54 9.98
CA ALA A 125 5.11 12.47 10.80
C ALA A 125 5.76 12.95 12.11
N LYS A 126 6.17 14.23 12.24
CA LYS A 126 6.74 14.76 13.51
C LYS A 126 5.68 14.97 14.58
N VAL A 127 4.46 15.31 14.16
CA VAL A 127 3.39 15.79 15.05
C VAL A 127 2.30 14.76 15.27
N MET A 128 2.42 13.56 14.69
CA MET A 128 1.46 12.49 14.96
C MET A 128 1.51 12.08 16.45
N PRO A 129 0.37 11.78 17.08
CA PRO A 129 0.35 11.31 18.46
C PRO A 129 1.17 10.01 18.62
N GLY A 130 1.94 9.88 19.70
CA GLY A 130 2.69 8.64 20.01
C GLY A 130 3.88 8.35 19.08
N VAL A 131 4.40 9.35 18.37
CA VAL A 131 5.62 9.25 17.54
C VAL A 131 6.87 9.10 18.41
N PRO A 132 7.92 8.39 17.94
CA PRO A 132 7.96 7.63 16.69
C PRO A 132 7.37 6.23 16.78
N ILE A 133 7.25 5.67 17.99
CA ILE A 133 6.95 4.25 18.24
C ILE A 133 5.69 3.79 17.49
N SER A 134 4.63 4.59 17.54
CA SER A 134 3.33 4.19 16.98
C SER A 134 3.22 4.21 15.46
N ILE A 135 4.18 4.82 14.75
CA ILE A 135 4.22 4.87 13.27
C ILE A 135 5.56 4.32 12.73
N GLN A 136 6.36 3.70 13.60
CA GLN A 136 7.72 3.30 13.27
C GLN A 136 7.77 2.25 12.17
N GLY A 137 6.82 1.29 12.18
CA GLY A 137 6.70 0.28 11.12
C GLY A 137 6.56 0.92 9.74
N PHE A 138 5.60 1.83 9.60
CA PHE A 138 5.43 2.56 8.35
C PHE A 138 6.62 3.43 7.97
N LEU A 139 7.26 4.15 8.90
CA LEU A 139 8.44 4.96 8.58
C LEU A 139 9.63 4.09 8.11
N LEU A 140 9.84 2.92 8.72
CA LEU A 140 10.82 1.94 8.26
C LEU A 140 10.49 1.41 6.87
N ALA A 141 9.21 1.12 6.61
CA ALA A 141 8.77 0.65 5.30
C ALA A 141 9.00 1.72 4.20
N VAL A 142 8.74 3.00 4.50
CA VAL A 142 9.07 4.10 3.58
C VAL A 142 10.58 4.21 3.37
N LEU A 143 11.38 4.11 4.44
CA LEU A 143 12.84 4.12 4.35
C LEU A 143 13.34 3.00 3.43
N ASP A 144 12.92 1.76 3.66
CA ASP A 144 13.28 0.61 2.83
C ASP A 144 12.91 0.84 1.36
N CYS A 145 11.70 1.37 1.10
CA CYS A 145 11.28 1.71 -0.26
C CYS A 145 12.16 2.79 -0.89
N THR A 146 12.54 3.83 -0.13
CA THR A 146 13.45 4.88 -0.62
C THR A 146 14.85 4.36 -0.88
N LEU A 147 15.34 3.38 -0.10
CA LEU A 147 16.65 2.77 -0.34
C LEU A 147 16.64 1.87 -1.58
N VAL A 148 15.55 1.13 -1.81
CA VAL A 148 15.45 0.18 -2.94
C VAL A 148 15.07 0.87 -4.25
N LYS A 149 14.19 1.86 -4.21
CA LYS A 149 13.58 2.50 -5.38
C LYS A 149 13.83 4.00 -5.49
N GLY A 150 14.47 4.61 -4.50
CA GLY A 150 14.64 6.06 -4.46
C GLY A 150 15.44 6.62 -5.62
N GLU A 151 16.49 5.93 -6.06
CA GLU A 151 17.27 6.35 -7.24
C GLU A 151 16.40 6.34 -8.51
N GLU A 152 15.63 5.27 -8.72
CA GLU A 152 14.73 5.09 -9.87
C GLU A 152 13.70 6.24 -9.98
N PHE A 153 13.13 6.67 -8.86
CA PHE A 153 12.12 7.75 -8.83
C PHE A 153 12.68 9.14 -8.51
N GLY A 154 14.01 9.26 -8.37
CA GLY A 154 14.70 10.51 -8.07
C GLY A 154 14.37 11.10 -6.69
N VAL A 155 14.11 10.25 -5.69
CA VAL A 155 13.81 10.67 -4.32
C VAL A 155 14.95 11.53 -3.77
N PRO A 156 14.68 12.73 -3.24
CA PRO A 156 15.71 13.60 -2.70
C PRO A 156 16.45 12.97 -1.52
N SER A 157 17.78 13.13 -1.48
CA SER A 157 18.63 12.53 -0.44
C SER A 157 18.30 12.97 1.00
N PHE A 158 17.66 14.13 1.19
CA PHE A 158 17.23 14.56 2.51
C PHE A 158 16.12 13.68 3.10
N VAL A 159 15.33 13.00 2.25
CA VAL A 159 14.23 12.14 2.68
C VAL A 159 14.78 10.94 3.44
N VAL A 160 15.78 10.27 2.87
CA VAL A 160 16.47 9.12 3.51
C VAL A 160 17.06 9.54 4.85
N LYS A 161 17.83 10.63 4.88
CA LYS A 161 18.47 11.14 6.12
C LYS A 161 17.46 11.45 7.22
N GLU A 162 16.33 12.06 6.87
CA GLU A 162 15.30 12.43 7.84
C GLU A 162 14.53 11.20 8.34
N LEU A 163 14.29 10.20 7.48
CA LEU A 163 13.70 8.93 7.87
C LEU A 163 14.63 8.15 8.80
N GLU A 164 15.90 7.98 8.44
CA GLU A 164 16.92 7.29 9.23
C GLU A 164 17.05 7.85 10.64
N LYS A 165 17.09 9.18 10.75
CA LYS A 165 17.12 9.89 12.03
C LYS A 165 15.93 9.55 12.93
N ARG A 166 14.76 9.32 12.34
CA ARG A 166 13.50 9.10 13.08
C ARG A 166 13.24 7.65 13.41
N THR A 167 13.72 6.74 12.57
CA THR A 167 13.64 5.30 12.81
C THR A 167 14.74 4.81 13.74
N GLY A 168 15.74 5.67 14.05
CA GLY A 168 16.88 5.32 14.90
C GLY A 168 17.85 4.36 14.23
N THR A 169 17.88 4.34 12.89
CA THR A 169 18.76 3.46 12.10
C THR A 169 20.15 4.07 11.86
N VAL A 170 20.38 5.29 12.34
CA VAL A 170 21.71 5.92 12.43
C VAL A 170 22.06 6.10 13.92
N PRO A 171 23.23 5.63 14.38
CA PRO A 171 23.69 5.77 15.76
C PRO A 171 23.95 7.22 16.18
#